data_AF-A0A524C3G8-F1
#
_entry.id   AF-A0A524C3G8-F1
#
_cell.length_a   1.000
_cell.length_b   1.000
_cell.length_c   1.000
_cell.angle_alpha   90.00
_cell.angle_beta   90.00
_cell.angle_gamma   90.00
#
_symmetry.space_group_name_H-M   'P 1'
#
loop_
_entity.id
_entity.type
_entity.pdbx_description
1 polymer ?
#
loop_
_entity_poly.entity_id
_entity_poly.type
_entity_poly.pdbx_seq_one_letter_code
_entity_poly.pdbx_strand_id
1 'polypeptide(L)'
;MVKGPCRGKKCDFWARIKLKKKSVREIAEDMQDAICECESGNGRSQEDAFRQYWSAFGIKVMARLIKEEPDLYSKIERIEALITETN
;
A
#
# COMPACT_ATOMS: atom_id res chain seq x y z
N MET A 1 -9.91 -14.32 20.99
CA MET A 1 -9.41 -12.93 21.14
C MET A 1 -7.89 -12.95 21.07
N VAL A 2 -7.31 -12.53 19.95
CA VAL A 2 -5.84 -12.51 19.79
C VAL A 2 -5.28 -11.31 20.56
N LYS A 3 -4.49 -11.58 21.60
CA LYS A 3 -3.88 -10.56 22.47
C LYS A 3 -2.67 -9.93 21.79
N GLY A 4 -2.71 -8.61 21.65
CA GLY A 4 -1.54 -7.77 21.37
C GLY A 4 -1.93 -6.43 20.74
N PRO A 5 -2.22 -5.37 21.51
CA PRO A 5 -2.51 -4.08 20.94
C PRO A 5 -1.24 -3.55 20.27
N CYS A 6 -1.34 -3.22 18.99
CA CYS A 6 -0.48 -2.22 18.37
C CYS A 6 -0.36 -1.04 19.36
N ARG A 7 0.81 -0.90 20.00
CA ARG A 7 1.13 0.25 20.86
C ARG A 7 1.75 1.33 19.98
N GLY A 8 0.92 2.03 19.20
CA GLY A 8 1.28 3.35 18.66
C GLY A 8 0.92 3.61 17.19
N LYS A 9 1.01 4.89 16.81
CA LYS A 9 0.75 5.47 15.47
C LYS A 9 1.64 4.92 14.33
N LYS A 10 2.45 3.88 14.55
CA LYS A 10 3.50 3.38 13.64
C LYS A 10 3.46 1.86 13.39
N CYS A 11 2.36 1.18 13.74
CA CYS A 11 2.28 -0.26 13.56
C CYS A 11 1.63 -0.61 12.22
N ASP A 12 2.43 -1.16 11.31
CA ASP A 12 1.96 -1.66 10.02
C ASP A 12 1.18 -2.99 10.15
N PHE A 13 1.11 -3.61 11.34
CA PHE A 13 0.58 -4.98 11.52
C PHE A 13 -0.81 -5.17 10.90
N TRP A 14 -1.76 -4.28 11.21
CA TRP A 14 -3.11 -4.38 10.65
C TRP A 14 -3.15 -4.10 9.15
N ALA A 15 -2.31 -3.18 8.68
CA ALA A 15 -2.17 -2.92 7.25
C ALA A 15 -1.63 -4.16 6.53
N ARG A 16 -0.64 -4.85 7.10
CA ARG A 16 -0.10 -6.09 6.53
C ARG A 16 -1.12 -7.23 6.52
N ILE A 17 -1.90 -7.40 7.59
CA ILE A 17 -3.00 -8.38 7.61
C ILE A 17 -4.06 -8.03 6.55
N LYS A 18 -4.41 -6.75 6.40
CA LYS A 18 -5.35 -6.28 5.38
C LYS A 18 -4.80 -6.54 3.96
N LEU A 19 -3.53 -6.20 3.73
CA LEU A 19 -2.81 -6.43 2.48
C LEU A 19 -2.74 -7.93 2.13
N LYS A 20 -2.52 -8.80 3.11
CA LYS A 20 -2.55 -10.26 2.90
C LYS A 20 -3.91 -10.77 2.45
N LYS A 21 -4.99 -10.26 3.06
CA LYS A 21 -6.36 -10.74 2.83
C LYS A 21 -6.97 -10.26 1.52
N LYS A 22 -6.70 -9.01 1.12
CA LYS A 22 -7.20 -8.46 -0.15
C LYS A 22 -6.45 -9.06 -1.34
N SER A 23 -7.10 -9.21 -2.48
CA SER A 23 -6.44 -9.61 -3.72
C SER A 23 -5.58 -8.47 -4.27
N VAL A 24 -4.63 -8.80 -5.16
CA VAL A 24 -3.81 -7.81 -5.88
C VAL A 24 -4.71 -6.85 -6.66
N ARG A 25 -5.72 -7.39 -7.35
CA ARG A 25 -6.64 -6.63 -8.19
C ARG A 25 -7.47 -5.62 -7.39
N GLU A 26 -8.07 -6.04 -6.28
CA GLU A 26 -8.87 -5.13 -5.44
C GLU A 26 -8.04 -3.95 -4.91
N ILE A 27 -6.75 -4.20 -4.59
CA ILE A 27 -5.88 -3.12 -4.11
C ILE A 27 -5.44 -2.23 -5.26
N ALA A 28 -5.20 -2.80 -6.43
CA ALA A 28 -4.85 -2.03 -7.63
C ALA A 28 -5.99 -1.11 -8.04
N GLU A 29 -7.24 -1.60 -8.04
CA GLU A 29 -8.45 -0.80 -8.29
C GLU A 29 -8.60 0.31 -7.23
N ASP A 30 -8.54 -0.02 -5.93
CA ASP A 30 -8.59 0.96 -4.83
C ASP A 30 -7.49 2.04 -4.97
N MET A 31 -6.28 1.66 -5.40
CA MET A 31 -5.15 2.57 -5.55
C MET A 31 -5.31 3.44 -6.79
N GLN A 32 -5.76 2.89 -7.90
CA GLN A 32 -6.03 3.63 -9.12
C GLN A 32 -7.08 4.72 -8.87
N ASP A 33 -8.19 4.38 -8.19
CA ASP A 33 -9.22 5.36 -7.82
C ASP A 33 -8.62 6.50 -6.97
N ALA A 34 -7.81 6.16 -5.97
CA ALA A 34 -7.15 7.14 -5.11
C ALA A 34 -6.13 8.02 -5.85
N ILE A 35 -5.44 7.50 -6.87
CA ILE A 35 -4.50 8.25 -7.70
C ILE A 35 -5.23 9.16 -8.68
N CYS A 36 -6.27 8.65 -9.35
CA CYS A 36 -7.10 9.44 -10.28
C CYS A 36 -7.76 10.63 -9.57
N GLU A 37 -8.21 10.46 -8.32
CA GLU A 37 -8.71 11.57 -7.49
C GLU A 37 -7.61 12.61 -7.14
N CYS A 38 -6.33 12.23 -7.15
CA CYS A 38 -5.21 13.13 -6.86
C CYS A 38 -4.68 13.89 -8.08
N GLU A 39 -4.74 13.30 -9.29
CA GLU A 39 -4.21 13.89 -10.52
C GLU A 39 -4.98 15.12 -11.01
N SER A 40 -6.22 15.31 -10.55
CA SER A 40 -7.07 16.43 -10.95
C SER A 40 -6.61 17.82 -10.46
N GLY A 41 -5.45 17.95 -9.80
CA GLY A 41 -5.05 19.26 -9.26
C GLY A 41 -3.58 19.51 -8.90
N ASN A 42 -2.66 18.55 -8.98
CA ASN A 42 -1.24 18.82 -8.69
C ASN A 42 -0.35 17.81 -9.42
N GLY A 43 0.60 18.30 -10.23
CA GLY A 43 1.60 17.50 -10.97
C GLY A 43 2.58 16.75 -10.06
N ARG A 44 2.06 15.82 -9.25
CA ARG A 44 2.83 14.92 -8.39
C ARG A 44 3.31 13.74 -9.23
N SER A 45 4.49 13.23 -8.90
CA SER A 45 5.01 12.02 -9.51
C SER A 45 4.16 10.80 -9.10
N GLN A 46 4.02 9.82 -9.98
CA GLN A 46 3.33 8.56 -9.71
C GLN A 46 3.92 7.84 -8.47
N GLU A 47 5.24 7.89 -8.29
CA GLU A 47 5.93 7.35 -7.12
C GLU A 47 5.47 8.02 -5.81
N ASP A 48 5.27 9.34 -5.81
CA ASP A 48 4.76 10.05 -4.64
C ASP A 48 3.30 9.71 -4.34
N ALA A 49 2.51 9.41 -5.37
CA ALA A 49 1.13 8.96 -5.22
C ALA A 49 1.07 7.55 -4.59
N PHE A 50 1.91 6.62 -5.05
CA PHE A 50 2.06 5.29 -4.45
C PHE A 50 2.48 5.36 -2.97
N ARG A 51 3.50 6.18 -2.66
CA ARG A 51 3.94 6.38 -1.27
C ARG A 51 2.83 6.93 -0.37
N GLN A 52 2.05 7.87 -0.87
CA GLN A 52 0.91 8.44 -0.13
C GLN A 52 -0.19 7.40 0.09
N TYR A 53 -0.54 6.63 -0.94
CA TYR A 53 -1.52 5.56 -0.82
C TYR A 53 -1.10 4.55 0.24
N TRP A 54 0.12 4.03 0.19
CA TRP A 54 0.60 3.03 1.15
C TRP A 54 0.65 3.58 2.58
N SER A 55 1.05 4.85 2.75
CA SER A 55 1.03 5.53 4.03
C SER A 55 -0.40 5.66 4.58
N ALA A 56 -1.37 6.01 3.72
CA ALA A 56 -2.80 6.09 4.06
C ALA A 56 -3.42 4.71 4.36
N PHE A 57 -3.01 3.68 3.62
CA PHE A 57 -3.37 2.29 3.84
C PHE A 57 -2.83 1.76 5.18
N GLY A 58 -1.76 2.38 5.68
CA GLY A 58 -1.16 2.12 6.99
C GLY A 58 0.18 1.40 6.93
N ILE A 59 0.81 1.30 5.75
CA ILE A 59 2.19 0.84 5.57
C ILE A 59 3.10 2.06 5.61
N LYS A 60 3.63 2.36 6.79
CA LYS A 60 4.46 3.56 7.00
C LYS A 60 5.94 3.30 6.77
N VAL A 61 6.38 2.04 6.91
CA VAL A 61 7.81 1.69 6.83
C VAL A 61 8.02 0.55 5.83
N MET A 62 8.13 0.91 4.55
CA MET A 62 8.35 -0.06 3.47
C MET A 62 9.63 -0.89 3.67
N ALA A 63 10.71 -0.25 4.12
CA ALA A 63 11.98 -0.94 4.43
C ALA A 63 11.82 -2.08 5.46
N ARG A 64 10.89 -1.92 6.40
CA ARG A 64 10.60 -2.95 7.41
C ARG A 64 9.80 -4.09 6.80
N LEU A 65 8.87 -3.79 5.89
CA LEU A 65 8.07 -4.77 5.17
C LEU A 65 8.95 -5.64 4.25
N ILE A 66 9.92 -5.03 3.54
CA ILE A 66 10.92 -5.75 2.73
C ILE A 66 11.70 -6.78 3.58
N LYS A 67 12.12 -6.38 4.79
CA LYS A 67 12.94 -7.24 5.66
C LYS A 67 12.13 -8.33 6.37
N GLU A 68 10.93 -8.01 6.84
CA GLU A 68 10.12 -8.93 7.66
C GLU A 68 9.23 -9.84 6.80
N GLU A 69 8.76 -9.36 5.65
CA GLU A 69 7.74 -10.05 4.83
C GLU A 69 7.99 -9.81 3.33
N PRO A 70 9.05 -10.40 2.74
CA PRO A 70 9.41 -10.19 1.33
C PRO A 70 8.29 -10.59 0.36
N ASP A 71 7.53 -11.66 0.65
CA ASP A 71 6.39 -12.06 -0.18
C ASP A 71 5.32 -10.98 -0.27
N LEU A 72 5.12 -10.24 0.83
CA LEU A 72 4.17 -9.15 0.91
C LEU A 72 4.67 -7.93 0.13
N TYR A 73 5.99 -7.72 0.10
CA TYR A 73 6.61 -6.69 -0.72
C TYR A 73 6.48 -7.02 -2.22
N SER A 74 6.75 -8.26 -2.63
CA SER A 74 6.54 -8.67 -4.03
C SER A 74 5.09 -8.53 -4.48
N LYS A 75 4.13 -8.65 -3.55
CA LYS A 75 2.73 -8.35 -3.81
C LYS A 75 2.50 -6.85 -4.07
N ILE A 76 3.14 -5.97 -3.30
CA ILE A 76 3.09 -4.52 -3.50
C ILE A 76 3.68 -4.17 -4.87
N GLU A 77 4.85 -4.71 -5.22
CA GLU A 77 5.48 -4.47 -6.53
C GLU A 77 4.56 -4.89 -7.68
N ARG A 78 3.87 -6.03 -7.54
CA ARG A 78 2.86 -6.47 -8.53
C ARG A 78 1.69 -5.52 -8.65
N ILE A 79 1.24 -4.91 -7.55
CA ILE A 79 0.14 -3.94 -7.55
C ILE A 79 0.58 -2.67 -8.28
N GLU A 80 1.76 -2.14 -7.95
CA GLU A 80 2.32 -0.94 -8.58
C GLU A 80 2.60 -1.16 -10.07
N ALA A 81 3.10 -2.34 -10.46
CA ALA A 81 3.30 -2.71 -11.86
C ALA A 81 1.98 -2.73 -12.65
N LEU A 82 0.92 -3.33 -12.09
CA LEU A 82 -0.39 -3.38 -12.76
C LEU A 82 -0.96 -1.98 -13.06
N ILE A 83 -0.78 -1.04 -12.14
CA ILE A 83 -1.26 0.34 -12.33
C ILE A 83 -0.40 1.06 -13.36
N THR A 84 0.91 0.81 -13.38
CA THR A 84 1.83 1.40 -14.36
C THR A 84 1.60 0.86 -15.77
N GLU A 85 1.19 -0.41 -15.92
CA GLU A 85 0.84 -1.00 -17.22
C GLU A 85 -0.53 -0.55 -17.74
N THR A 86 -1.41 -0.06 -16.86
CA THR A 86 -2.79 0.35 -17.20
C THR A 86 -2.90 1.84 -17.56
N ASN A 87 -1.88 2.65 -17.22
CA ASN A 87 -1.76 4.09 -17.55
C ASN A 87 -0.79 4.30 -18.72
#